data_AF-Q3APB2-F1
#
_entry.id   AF-Q3APB2-F1
#
_cell.length_a   1.000
_cell.length_b   1.000
_cell.length_c   1.000
_cell.angle_alpha   90.00
_cell.angle_beta   90.00
_cell.angle_gamma   90.00
#
_symmetry.space_group_name_H-M   'P 1'
#
loop_
_entity.id
_entity.type
_entity.pdbx_description
1 polymer ?
#
loop_
_entity_poly.entity_id
_entity_poly.type
_entity_poly.pdbx_seq_one_letter_code
_entity_poly.pdbx_strand_id
1 'polypeptide(L)' 'MYQTLINRGALKYISSIERYAMEKGWSEGMERGKEQGKAEGLEEGLLRGRLEVAERLVASGMSKSEAAVLAGVSVDMLE' A
#
# COMPACT_ATOMS: atom_id res chain seq x y z
N MET A 1 2.96 -22.70 -8.33
CA MET A 1 2.14 -23.07 -7.16
C MET A 1 0.65 -23.24 -7.52
N TYR A 2 0.01 -22.31 -8.24
CA TYR A 2 -1.38 -22.46 -8.71
C TYR A 2 -1.56 -23.43 -9.89
N GLN A 3 -0.61 -23.48 -10.84
CA GLN A 3 -0.56 -24.51 -11.89
C GLN A 3 -0.54 -25.93 -11.32
N THR A 4 0.00 -26.07 -10.11
CA THR A 4 0.14 -27.33 -9.37
C THR A 4 -1.18 -27.76 -8.72
N LEU A 5 -2.05 -26.82 -8.34
CA LEU A 5 -3.37 -27.08 -7.76
C LEU A 5 -4.42 -27.40 -8.83
N ILE A 6 -4.35 -26.74 -9.99
CA ILE A 6 -5.20 -27.05 -11.16
C ILE A 6 -5.01 -28.50 -11.62
N ASN A 7 -3.80 -29.05 -11.44
CA ASN A 7 -3.45 -30.43 -11.84
C ASN A 7 -3.78 -31.52 -10.79
N ARG A 8 -4.11 -31.18 -9.54
CA ARG A 8 -4.42 -32.17 -8.49
C ARG A 8 -5.93 -32.45 -8.41
N GLY A 9 -6.49 -33.11 -9.42
CA GLY A 9 -7.72 -33.91 -9.36
C GLY A 9 -9.05 -33.28 -8.90
N ALA A 10 -9.06 -32.08 -8.31
CA ALA A 10 -10.23 -31.44 -7.71
C ALA A 10 -11.06 -30.63 -8.73
N LEU A 11 -10.51 -30.36 -9.93
CA LEU A 11 -11.15 -29.55 -10.97
C LEU A 11 -11.55 -30.36 -12.22
N LYS A 12 -11.95 -31.63 -12.04
CA LYS A 12 -12.27 -32.54 -13.15
C LYS A 12 -13.46 -32.07 -14.02
N TYR A 13 -14.22 -31.05 -13.60
CA TYR A 13 -15.43 -30.53 -14.28
C TYR A 13 -15.48 -29.01 -14.48
N ILE A 14 -14.39 -28.27 -14.24
CA ILE A 14 -14.39 -26.84 -14.56
C ILE A 14 -14.32 -26.67 -16.09
N SER A 15 -15.26 -25.94 -16.67
CA SER A 15 -15.27 -25.58 -18.08
C SER A 15 -14.07 -24.69 -18.43
N SER A 16 -13.68 -24.66 -19.71
CA SER A 16 -12.62 -23.77 -20.20
C SER A 16 -12.86 -22.30 -19.83
N ILE A 17 -14.13 -21.87 -19.80
CA ILE A 17 -14.54 -20.51 -19.47
C ILE A 17 -14.32 -20.21 -17.99
N GLU A 18 -14.70 -21.13 -17.10
CA GLU A 18 -14.51 -20.96 -15.65
C GLU A 18 -13.03 -20.94 -15.26
N ARG A 19 -12.18 -21.75 -15.91
CA ARG A 19 -10.71 -21.67 -15.73
C ARG A 19 -10.18 -20.29 -16.14
N TYR A 20 -10.60 -19.81 -17.31
CA TYR A 20 -10.20 -18.49 -17.81
C TYR A 20 -10.66 -17.37 -16.87
N ALA A 21 -11.90 -17.42 -16.39
CA ALA A 21 -12.43 -16.45 -15.45
C ALA A 21 -11.67 -16.44 -14.11
N MET A 22 -11.30 -17.61 -13.59
CA MET A 22 -10.48 -17.72 -12.37
C MET A 22 -9.07 -17.17 -12.56
N GLU A 23 -8.40 -17.53 -13.66
CA GLU A 23 -7.06 -17.02 -13.98
C GLU A 23 -7.07 -15.50 -14.15
N LYS A 24 -8.05 -14.98 -14.89
CA LYS A 24 -8.24 -13.54 -15.08
C LYS A 24 -8.53 -12.82 -13.76
N GLY A 25 -9.47 -13.34 -12.96
CA GLY A 25 -9.81 -12.75 -11.66
C GLY A 25 -8.64 -12.76 -10.68
N TRP A 26 -7.81 -13.81 -10.69
CA TRP A 26 -6.58 -13.86 -9.89
C TRP A 26 -5.55 -12.84 -10.36
N SER A 27 -5.32 -12.75 -11.67
CA SER A 27 -4.38 -11.79 -12.25
C SER A 27 -4.80 -10.35 -11.93
N GLU A 28 -6.07 -10.01 -12.17
CA GLU A 28 -6.63 -8.69 -11.85
C GLU A 28 -6.58 -8.39 -10.35
N GLY A 29 -6.90 -9.38 -9.50
CA GLY A 29 -6.83 -9.22 -8.05
C GLY A 29 -5.40 -8.96 -7.55
N MET A 30 -4.42 -9.66 -8.09
CA MET A 30 -3.01 -9.47 -7.76
C MET A 30 -2.49 -8.10 -8.24
N GLU A 31 -2.86 -7.70 -9.45
CA GLU A 31 -2.49 -6.39 -10.01
C GLU A 31 -3.07 -5.25 -9.17
N ARG A 32 -4.38 -5.27 -8.90
CA ARG A 32 -5.05 -4.28 -8.05
C ARG A 32 -4.47 -4.24 -6.64
N GLY A 33 -4.25 -5.40 -6.02
CA GLY A 33 -3.66 -5.47 -4.69
C GLY A 33 -2.25 -4.87 -4.63
N LYS A 34 -1.44 -5.09 -5.68
CA LYS A 34 -0.11 -4.49 -5.78
C LYS A 34 -0.15 -2.98 -5.98
N GLU A 35 -1.06 -2.48 -6.82
CA GLU A 35 -1.24 -1.05 -7.04
C GLU A 35 -1.71 -0.34 -5.76
N GLN A 36 -2.74 -0.89 -5.11
CA GLN A 36 -3.28 -0.34 -3.87
C GLN A 36 -2.21 -0.34 -2.76
N GLY A 37 -1.52 -1.46 -2.54
CA GLY A 37 -0.47 -1.53 -1.53
C GLY A 37 0.71 -0.58 -1.81
N LYS A 38 1.03 -0.34 -3.09
CA LYS A 38 2.06 0.65 -3.46
C LYS A 38 1.60 2.08 -3.18
N ALA A 39 0.33 2.41 -3.45
CA ALA A 39 -0.23 3.72 -3.19
C ALA A 39 -0.29 4.01 -1.69
N GLU A 40 -0.85 3.08 -0.90
CA GLU A 40 -0.94 3.19 0.56
C GLU A 40 0.45 3.30 1.20
N GLY A 41 1.40 2.43 0.79
CA GLY A 41 2.76 2.47 1.32
C GLY A 41 3.53 3.75 0.96
N LEU A 42 3.27 4.32 -0.22
CA LEU A 42 3.86 5.61 -0.62
C LEU A 42 3.29 6.76 0.22
N GLU A 43 1.98 6.78 0.44
CA GLU A 43 1.32 7.82 1.25
C GLU A 43 1.79 7.77 2.71
N GLU A 44 1.83 6.58 3.30
CA GLU A 44 2.34 6.36 4.66
C GLU A 44 3.82 6.76 4.78
N GLY A 45 4.64 6.38 3.80
CA GLY A 45 6.06 6.74 3.76
C GLY A 45 6.31 8.24 3.64
N LEU A 46 5.54 8.92 2.76
CA LEU A 46 5.61 10.37 2.62
C LEU A 46 5.17 11.09 3.90
N LEU A 47 4.10 10.62 4.54
CA LEU A 47 3.62 11.19 5.79
C LEU A 47 4.66 11.03 6.91
N ARG A 48 5.21 9.82 7.08
CA ARG A 48 6.28 9.55 8.06
C ARG A 48 7.50 10.43 7.82
N GLY A 49 7.95 10.56 6.56
CA GLY A 49 9.09 11.41 6.22
C GLY A 49 8.84 12.89 6.54
N ARG A 50 7.63 13.40 6.28
CA ARG A 50 7.28 14.78 6.67
C ARG A 50 7.25 14.96 8.18
N LEU A 51 6.72 14.00 8.94
CA LEU A 51 6.72 14.05 10.41
C LEU A 51 8.14 14.04 10.98
N GLU A 52 9.02 13.17 10.47
CA GLU A 52 10.43 13.12 10.88
C GLU A 52 11.14 14.46 10.64
N VAL A 53 10.85 15.13 9.52
CA VAL A 53 11.39 16.48 9.23
C VAL A 53 10.85 17.49 10.23
N ALA A 54 9.55 17.50 10.49
CA ALA A 54 8.94 18.40 11.45
C ALA A 54 9.53 18.22 12.87
N GLU A 55 9.66 16.98 13.34
CA GLU A 55 10.27 16.67 14.64
C GLU A 55 11.71 17.18 14.74
N ARG A 56 12.51 17.00 13.68
CA ARG A 56 13.89 17.52 13.65
C ARG A 56 13.93 19.04 13.70
N LEU A 57 13.00 19.73 13.04
CA LEU A 57 12.90 21.19 13.10
C LEU A 57 12.54 21.66 14.52
N VAL A 58 11.59 20.99 15.17
CA VAL A 58 11.24 21.25 16.58
C VAL A 58 12.44 21.00 17.50
N ALA A 59 13.14 19.89 17.33
CA ALA A 59 14.35 19.58 18.09
C ALA A 59 15.48 20.60 17.86
N SER A 60 15.49 21.28 16.71
CA SER A 60 16.42 22.37 16.39
C SER A 60 16.01 23.72 17.00
N GLY A 61 14.90 23.78 17.73
CA GLY A 61 14.42 24.96 18.44
C GLY A 61 13.32 25.75 17.73
N MET A 62 12.78 25.26 16.60
CA MET A 62 11.57 25.86 16.00
C MET A 62 10.33 25.57 16.83
N SER A 63 9.34 26.46 16.74
CA SER A 63 8.01 26.16 17.27
C SER A 63 7.34 25.03 16.48
N LYS A 64 6.50 24.23 17.14
CA LYS A 64 5.72 23.17 16.49
C LYS A 64 4.89 23.68 15.32
N SER A 65 4.32 24.87 15.45
CA SER A 65 3.57 25.54 14.38
C SER A 65 4.41 25.81 13.13
N GLU A 66 5.61 26.36 13.30
CA GLU A 66 6.49 26.66 12.17
C GLU A 66 7.03 25.38 11.53
N ALA A 67 7.43 24.41 12.36
CA ALA A 67 7.90 23.12 11.89
C ALA A 67 6.83 22.35 11.09
N ALA A 68 5.59 22.34 11.58
CA ALA A 68 4.46 21.71 10.90
C ALA A 68 4.18 22.35 9.53
N VAL A 69 4.18 23.69 9.45
CA VAL A 69 3.99 24.43 8.20
C VAL A 69 5.10 24.11 7.20
N LEU A 70 6.37 24.11 7.64
CA LEU A 70 7.51 23.82 6.76
C LEU A 70 7.54 22.38 6.27
N ALA A 71 7.18 21.44 7.13
CA ALA A 71 7.12 20.04 6.76
C ALA A 71 5.84 19.65 6.02
N GLY A 72 4.82 20.51 5.97
CA GLY A 72 3.53 20.24 5.33
C GLY A 72 2.70 19.19 6.06
N VAL A 73 2.71 19.22 7.40
CA VAL A 73 1.91 18.35 8.28
C VAL A 73 0.99 19.18 9.17
N SER A 74 -0.06 18.58 9.72
CA SER A 74 -0.85 19.26 10.76
C SER A 74 -0.02 19.37 12.04
N VAL A 75 -0.20 20.48 12.77
CA VAL A 75 0.41 20.67 14.09
C VAL A 75 -0.05 19.59 15.07
N ASP A 76 -1.28 19.08 14.91
CA ASP A 76 -1.88 18.06 15.78
C ASP A 76 -1.15 16.71 15.71
N MET A 77 -0.34 16.52 14.66
CA MET A 77 0.43 15.29 14.43
C MET A 77 1.80 15.33 15.13
N LEU A 78 2.15 16.46 15.76
CA LEU A 78 3.41 16.65 16.50
C LEU A 78 3.12 16.63 18.00
N GLU A 79 3.66 15.61 18.69
CA GLU A 79 3.54 15.47 20.16
C GLU A 79 4.29 16.52 20.95
#